data_AF-A0A2J5PCH0-F1
#
_entry.id   AF-A0A2J5PCH0-F1
#
_cell.length_a   1.000
_cell.length_b   1.000
_cell.length_c   1.000
_cell.angle_alpha   90.00
_cell.angle_beta   90.00
_cell.angle_gamma   90.00
#
_symmetry.space_group_name_H-M   'P 1'
#
loop_
_entity.id
_entity.type
_entity.pdbx_description
1 polymer ?
#
loop_
_entity_poly.entity_id
_entity_poly.type
_entity_poly.pdbx_seq_one_letter_code
_entity_poly.pdbx_strand_id
1 'polypeptide(L)'
;MTDTAESLDPLRLPLTGERLIEASAGTGKTFTIAALYLRLLLGLGGESAFPRQVSVEELLVVTFTEAATEELRGRIRSNIHELRIACLRESTDNPLYAGLLAEIADKTQAAQTLLLAERQMDEAAVFTIHGFCQRMLSLNAFESGMLFEQQLIEDESRLRYQACADFWRRHCYPLPRDIAAVIHEAWKGPRDLLKSIDRWLQGEAPQLKSPPPADETLAERHQQIIERINALKQQWLAQVGEVEAVLENSALDRRKFNRGNQGKWLEK
;
A
#
# COMPACT_ATOMS: atom_id res chain seq x y z
N MET A 1 21.58 -2.22 16.78
CA MET A 1 21.16 -0.88 16.33
C MET A 1 20.92 -0.08 17.59
N THR A 2 21.60 1.05 17.73
CA THR A 2 21.41 2.03 18.81
C THR A 2 19.99 2.60 18.72
N ASP A 3 19.32 2.82 19.86
CA ASP A 3 17.92 3.28 19.96
C ASP A 3 17.67 4.70 19.43
N THR A 4 18.74 5.43 19.07
CA THR A 4 18.69 6.82 18.61
C THR A 4 19.44 6.97 17.31
N ALA A 5 18.80 7.56 16.29
CA ALA A 5 19.43 7.91 15.02
C ALA A 5 20.62 8.88 15.25
N GLU A 6 21.73 8.61 14.57
CA GLU A 6 22.92 9.46 14.59
C GLU A 6 22.75 10.66 13.64
N SER A 7 23.46 11.76 13.92
CA SER A 7 23.48 12.91 13.01
C SER A 7 24.12 12.50 11.67
N LEU A 8 23.38 12.70 10.58
CA LEU A 8 23.83 12.33 9.24
C LEU A 8 24.94 13.25 8.73
N ASP A 9 26.11 12.69 8.41
CA ASP A 9 27.10 13.29 7.52
C ASP A 9 27.03 12.60 6.13
N PRO A 10 26.49 13.28 5.10
CA PRO A 10 26.39 12.70 3.76
C PRO A 10 27.72 12.31 3.12
N LEU A 11 28.85 12.91 3.53
CA LEU A 11 30.19 12.61 2.98
C LEU A 11 30.83 11.37 3.62
N ARG A 12 30.36 10.99 4.82
CA ARG A 12 30.89 9.87 5.60
C ARG A 12 29.90 8.74 5.82
N LEU A 13 28.66 8.85 5.37
CA LEU A 13 27.70 7.75 5.41
C LEU A 13 28.29 6.52 4.67
N PRO A 14 28.37 5.33 5.31
CA PRO A 14 28.82 4.13 4.62
C PRO A 14 27.85 3.74 3.51
N LEU A 15 28.38 3.60 2.30
CA LEU A 15 27.60 3.30 1.08
C LEU A 15 27.36 1.79 0.87
N THR A 16 27.65 0.97 1.88
CA THR A 16 27.44 -0.48 1.86
C THR A 16 26.44 -0.93 2.93
N GLY A 17 25.71 -1.99 2.61
CA GLY A 17 24.66 -2.55 3.46
C GLY A 17 23.38 -1.70 3.44
N GLU A 18 22.54 -1.93 4.44
CA GLU A 18 21.26 -1.24 4.60
C GLU A 18 21.42 0.01 5.47
N ARG A 19 20.84 1.13 5.02
CA ARG A 19 20.86 2.41 5.74
C ARG A 19 19.47 3.00 5.77
N LEU A 20 19.02 3.40 6.95
CA LEU A 20 17.78 4.16 7.14
C LEU A 20 18.14 5.60 7.47
N ILE A 21 17.70 6.54 6.63
CA ILE A 21 17.91 7.98 6.82
C ILE A 21 16.56 8.62 7.14
N GLU A 22 16.43 9.18 8.34
CA GLU A 22 15.28 9.98 8.72
C GLU A 22 15.47 11.44 8.26
N ALA A 23 14.47 12.00 7.58
CA ALA A 23 14.56 13.37 7.09
C ALA A 23 13.20 14.09 7.05
N SER A 24 13.02 15.04 7.98
CA SER A 24 11.83 15.90 8.10
C SER A 24 11.75 16.95 6.98
N ALA A 25 10.65 17.71 6.92
CA ALA A 25 10.51 18.80 5.96
C ALA A 25 11.64 19.84 6.15
N GLY A 26 12.26 20.27 5.05
CA GLY A 26 13.33 21.29 5.07
C GLY A 26 14.72 20.82 5.51
N THR A 27 14.93 19.54 5.87
CA THR A 27 16.24 19.05 6.38
C THR A 27 17.23 18.64 5.29
N GLY A 28 17.09 19.16 4.07
CA GLY A 28 18.06 18.90 3.00
C GLY A 28 18.01 17.50 2.37
N LYS A 29 16.85 16.80 2.37
CA LYS A 29 16.68 15.50 1.67
C LYS A 29 17.32 15.45 0.28
N THR A 30 17.00 16.45 -0.53
CA THR A 30 17.50 16.56 -1.91
C THR A 30 19.02 16.73 -1.94
N PHE A 31 19.56 17.53 -1.02
CA PHE A 31 21.00 17.75 -0.87
C PHE A 31 21.72 16.44 -0.52
N THR A 32 21.15 15.68 0.43
CA THR A 32 21.67 14.36 0.82
C THR A 32 21.67 13.39 -0.36
N ILE A 33 20.56 13.27 -1.10
CA ILE A 33 20.48 12.36 -2.26
C ILE A 33 21.54 12.73 -3.30
N ALA A 34 21.70 14.03 -3.61
CA ALA A 34 22.71 14.49 -4.54
C ALA A 34 24.14 14.13 -4.08
N ALA A 35 24.45 14.35 -2.80
CA ALA A 35 25.74 14.01 -2.22
C ALA A 35 26.04 12.51 -2.35
N LEU A 36 25.08 11.65 -1.99
CA LEU A 36 25.25 10.20 -2.06
C LEU A 36 25.40 9.73 -3.52
N TYR A 37 24.61 10.29 -4.44
CA TYR A 37 24.68 9.95 -5.86
C TYR A 37 26.05 10.28 -6.46
N LEU A 38 26.57 11.48 -6.20
CA LEU A 38 27.90 11.91 -6.67
C LEU A 38 29.03 11.08 -6.05
N ARG A 39 28.91 10.71 -4.77
CA ARG A 39 29.88 9.82 -4.11
C ARG A 39 29.92 8.43 -4.75
N LEU A 40 28.77 7.87 -5.11
CA LEU A 40 28.69 6.57 -5.76
C LEU A 40 29.27 6.61 -7.19
N LEU A 41 28.99 7.67 -7.95
CA LEU A 41 29.55 7.87 -9.30
C LEU A 41 31.09 7.93 -9.29
N LEU A 42 31.66 8.63 -8.31
CA LEU A 42 33.09 8.91 -8.25
C LEU A 42 33.88 7.96 -7.34
N GLY A 43 33.21 7.12 -6.54
CA GLY A 43 33.84 6.23 -5.57
C GLY A 43 34.41 6.97 -4.36
N LEU A 44 33.72 8.01 -3.87
CA LEU A 44 34.21 8.91 -2.80
C LEU A 44 33.73 8.50 -1.39
N GLY A 45 34.45 8.97 -0.36
CA GLY A 45 34.13 8.73 1.05
C GLY A 45 35.10 7.84 1.84
N GLY A 46 36.29 7.56 1.31
CA GLY A 46 37.33 6.80 2.03
C GLY A 46 36.88 5.39 2.42
N GLU A 47 37.04 5.02 3.70
CA GLU A 47 36.59 3.71 4.23
C GLU A 47 35.07 3.50 4.13
N SER A 48 34.31 4.59 4.00
CA SER A 48 32.85 4.57 3.83
C SER A 48 32.41 4.61 2.36
N ALA A 49 33.34 4.57 1.42
CA ALA A 49 33.06 4.54 -0.01
C ALA A 49 32.46 3.19 -0.44
N PHE A 50 31.78 3.21 -1.58
CA PHE A 50 31.42 1.97 -2.26
C PHE A 50 32.67 1.34 -2.90
N PRO A 51 32.79 0.00 -3.01
CA PRO A 51 34.03 -0.65 -3.48
C PRO A 51 34.50 -0.27 -4.89
N ARG A 52 33.63 0.35 -5.70
CA ARG A 52 33.92 0.78 -7.08
C ARG A 52 33.10 2.01 -7.45
N GLN A 53 33.45 2.63 -8.59
CA GLN A 53 32.56 3.58 -9.25
C GLN A 53 31.33 2.85 -9.81
N VAL A 54 30.17 3.50 -9.71
CA VAL A 54 28.87 2.96 -10.13
C VAL A 54 28.30 3.85 -11.23
N SER A 55 27.87 3.29 -12.35
CA SER A 55 27.31 4.09 -13.45
C SER A 55 25.90 4.60 -13.13
N VAL A 56 25.39 5.57 -13.90
CA VAL A 56 24.03 6.11 -13.73
C VAL A 56 22.93 5.06 -13.95
N GLU A 57 23.21 4.02 -14.75
CA GLU A 57 22.30 2.89 -15.00
C GLU A 57 22.27 1.90 -13.83
N GLU A 58 23.35 1.82 -13.07
CA GLU A 58 23.50 0.93 -11.91
C GLU A 58 23.00 1.57 -10.60
N LEU A 59 22.71 2.88 -10.62
CA LEU A 59 22.18 3.63 -9.48
C LEU A 59 20.66 3.69 -9.50
N LEU A 60 20.02 2.68 -8.90
CA LEU A 60 18.58 2.64 -8.76
C LEU A 60 18.06 3.65 -7.74
N VAL A 61 17.23 4.58 -8.21
CA VAL A 61 16.49 5.53 -7.37
C VAL A 61 15.00 5.42 -7.68
N VAL A 62 14.20 5.09 -6.66
CA VAL A 62 12.75 4.93 -6.81
C VAL A 62 11.98 5.97 -5.99
N THR A 63 10.85 6.45 -6.52
CA THR A 63 9.94 7.38 -5.83
C THR A 63 8.47 7.09 -6.16
N PHE A 64 7.54 7.80 -5.53
CA PHE A 64 6.11 7.53 -5.62
C PHE A 64 5.43 8.10 -6.87
N THR A 65 5.89 9.23 -7.38
CA THR A 65 5.16 9.98 -8.41
C THR A 65 6.05 10.32 -9.61
N GLU A 66 5.46 10.35 -10.81
CA GLU A 66 6.17 10.74 -12.04
C GLU A 66 6.71 12.18 -12.01
N ALA A 67 6.04 13.10 -11.32
CA ALA A 67 6.58 14.45 -11.15
C ALA A 67 7.88 14.44 -10.33
N ALA A 68 7.94 13.62 -9.28
CA ALA A 68 9.12 13.48 -8.43
C ALA A 68 10.27 12.75 -9.14
N THR A 69 9.99 11.79 -10.04
CA THR A 69 11.05 11.15 -10.85
C THR A 69 11.71 12.18 -11.75
N GLU A 70 10.92 13.00 -12.44
CA GLU A 70 11.44 14.01 -13.36
C GLU A 70 12.18 15.14 -12.63
N GLU A 71 11.63 15.63 -11.52
CA GLU A 71 12.32 16.59 -10.65
C GLU A 71 13.66 16.04 -10.16
N LEU A 72 13.70 14.77 -9.72
CA LEU A 72 14.90 14.15 -9.19
C LEU A 72 15.94 13.90 -10.29
N ARG A 73 15.52 13.43 -11.47
CA ARG A 73 16.38 13.24 -12.65
C ARG A 73 17.02 14.56 -13.07
N GLY A 74 16.23 15.62 -13.21
CA GLY A 74 16.73 16.96 -13.56
C GLY A 74 17.73 17.49 -12.53
N ARG A 75 17.46 17.28 -11.24
CA ARG A 75 18.38 17.67 -10.16
C ARG A 75 19.68 16.89 -10.16
N ILE A 76 19.64 15.56 -10.34
CA ILE A 76 20.84 14.73 -10.43
C ILE A 76 21.71 15.21 -11.60
N ARG A 77 21.09 15.46 -12.77
CA ARG A 77 21.78 15.99 -13.95
C ARG A 77 22.45 17.34 -13.67
N SER A 78 21.75 18.27 -13.01
CA SER A 78 22.34 19.57 -12.62
C SER A 78 23.54 19.41 -11.69
N ASN A 79 23.42 18.55 -10.67
CA ASN A 79 24.50 18.30 -9.71
C ASN A 79 25.74 17.67 -10.38
N ILE A 80 25.55 16.73 -11.29
CA ILE A 80 26.65 16.14 -12.09
C ILE A 80 27.33 17.23 -12.92
N HIS A 81 26.53 18.05 -13.62
CA HIS A 81 27.03 19.14 -14.44
C HIS A 81 27.83 20.16 -13.62
N GLU A 82 27.28 20.61 -12.49
CA GLU A 82 27.90 21.62 -11.63
C GLU A 82 29.19 21.10 -11.00
N LEU A 83 29.21 19.85 -10.49
CA LEU A 83 30.43 19.26 -9.96
C LEU A 83 31.49 19.07 -11.05
N ARG A 84 31.09 18.71 -12.28
CA ARG A 84 32.02 18.61 -13.41
C ARG A 84 32.69 19.95 -13.71
N ILE A 85 31.91 21.04 -13.76
CA ILE A 85 32.46 22.39 -13.92
C ILE A 85 33.38 22.75 -12.76
N ALA A 86 33.00 22.41 -11.53
CA ALA A 86 33.82 22.61 -10.34
C ALA A 86 35.16 21.85 -10.42
N CYS A 87 35.17 20.62 -10.95
CA CYS A 87 36.38 19.85 -11.19
C CYS A 87 37.29 20.52 -12.23
N LEU A 88 36.73 21.05 -13.33
CA LEU A 88 37.49 21.74 -14.37
C LEU A 88 38.07 23.09 -13.92
N ARG A 89 37.35 23.78 -13.02
CA ARG A 89 37.79 25.07 -12.45
C ARG A 89 38.63 24.92 -11.19
N GLU A 90 38.68 23.71 -10.64
CA GLU A 90 39.26 23.38 -9.33
C GLU A 90 38.75 24.29 -8.19
N SER A 91 37.56 24.85 -8.35
CA SER A 91 36.98 25.83 -7.44
C SER A 91 35.46 25.84 -7.54
N THR A 92 34.80 26.15 -6.42
CA THR A 92 33.34 26.25 -6.32
C THR A 92 32.92 27.03 -5.08
N ASP A 93 31.80 27.73 -5.17
CA ASP A 93 31.18 28.43 -4.04
C ASP A 93 30.15 27.53 -3.32
N ASN A 94 29.82 26.36 -3.87
CA ASN A 94 28.87 25.44 -3.27
C ASN A 94 29.57 24.57 -2.21
N PRO A 95 29.13 24.61 -0.93
CA PRO A 95 29.76 23.85 0.15
C PRO A 95 29.81 22.33 -0.08
N LEU A 96 28.80 21.75 -0.73
CA LEU A 96 28.77 20.32 -1.05
C LEU A 96 29.89 19.96 -2.01
N TYR A 97 29.98 20.71 -3.11
CA TYR A 97 30.98 20.46 -4.14
C TYR A 97 32.37 20.76 -3.64
N ALA A 98 32.55 21.75 -2.76
CA ALA A 98 33.82 22.00 -2.11
C ALA A 98 34.28 20.80 -1.27
N GLY A 99 33.37 20.19 -0.50
CA GLY A 99 33.63 18.96 0.25
C GLY A 99 34.03 17.79 -0.66
N LEU A 100 33.29 17.58 -1.75
CA LEU A 100 33.59 16.52 -2.71
C LEU A 100 34.91 16.77 -3.48
N LEU A 101 35.19 18.01 -3.89
CA LEU A 101 36.42 18.39 -4.58
C LEU A 101 37.66 18.15 -3.72
N ALA A 102 37.56 18.33 -2.40
CA ALA A 102 38.64 18.05 -1.48
C ALA A 102 38.98 16.55 -1.41
N GLU A 103 38.03 15.65 -1.69
CA GLU A 103 38.23 14.20 -1.70
C GLU A 103 38.67 13.65 -3.07
N ILE A 104 38.50 14.44 -4.14
CA ILE A 104 38.87 14.02 -5.50
C ILE A 104 40.37 14.19 -5.71
N ALA A 105 41.07 13.05 -5.82
CA ALA A 105 42.49 13.00 -6.11
C ALA A 105 42.82 13.50 -7.53
N ASP A 106 42.14 12.96 -8.55
CA ASP A 106 42.30 13.39 -9.95
C ASP A 106 41.02 14.08 -10.45
N LYS A 107 41.06 15.42 -10.47
CA LYS A 107 39.94 16.26 -10.90
C LYS A 107 39.70 16.18 -12.40
N THR A 108 40.74 15.89 -13.19
CA THR A 108 40.61 15.73 -14.65
C THR A 108 39.87 14.44 -14.97
N GLN A 109 40.27 13.34 -14.34
CA GLN A 109 39.56 12.07 -14.47
C GLN A 109 38.11 12.19 -13.98
N ALA A 110 37.89 12.79 -12.81
CA ALA A 110 36.54 12.99 -12.28
C ALA A 110 35.65 13.79 -13.23
N ALA A 111 36.19 14.86 -13.85
CA ALA A 111 35.45 15.63 -14.86
C ALA A 111 35.08 14.79 -16.09
N GLN A 112 35.94 13.86 -16.51
CA GLN A 112 35.64 12.93 -17.62
C GLN A 112 34.55 11.93 -17.23
N THR A 113 34.63 11.33 -16.04
CA THR A 113 33.60 10.42 -15.52
C THR A 113 32.25 11.13 -15.41
N LEU A 114 32.22 12.35 -14.87
CA LEU A 114 31.01 13.14 -14.76
C LEU A 114 30.47 13.56 -16.14
N LEU A 115 31.32 13.86 -17.12
CA LEU A 115 30.89 14.14 -18.50
C LEU A 115 30.19 12.93 -19.12
N LEU A 116 30.72 11.72 -18.90
CA LEU A 116 30.11 10.50 -19.39
C LEU A 116 28.76 10.27 -18.71
N ALA A 117 28.71 10.39 -17.38
CA ALA A 117 27.47 10.27 -16.60
C ALA A 117 26.41 11.30 -17.05
N GLU A 118 26.80 12.55 -17.30
CA GLU A 118 25.91 13.61 -17.78
C GLU A 118 25.27 13.27 -19.14
N ARG A 119 26.04 12.64 -20.04
CA ARG A 119 25.57 12.19 -21.35
C ARG A 119 24.67 10.96 -21.28
N GLN A 120 24.83 10.13 -20.26
CA GLN A 120 24.05 8.91 -20.04
C GLN A 120 22.81 9.13 -19.15
N MET A 121 22.50 10.38 -18.79
CA MET A 121 21.37 10.67 -17.88
C MET A 121 20.01 10.23 -18.42
N ASP A 122 19.84 10.08 -19.73
CA ASP A 122 18.62 9.56 -20.34
C ASP A 122 18.40 8.07 -20.01
N GLU A 123 19.47 7.34 -19.69
CA GLU A 123 19.45 5.92 -19.29
C GLU A 123 19.50 5.73 -17.76
N ALA A 124 19.55 6.83 -17.00
CA ALA A 124 19.66 6.79 -15.54
C ALA A 124 18.51 6.01 -14.90
N ALA A 125 18.82 5.15 -13.93
CA ALA A 125 17.87 4.27 -13.27
C ALA A 125 17.00 4.98 -12.22
N VAL A 126 16.32 6.05 -12.63
CA VAL A 126 15.39 6.84 -11.80
C VAL A 126 13.96 6.53 -12.23
N PHE A 127 13.20 5.82 -11.40
CA PHE A 127 11.85 5.33 -11.73
C PHE A 127 10.83 5.64 -10.64
N THR A 128 9.55 5.54 -10.99
CA THR A 128 8.53 5.29 -9.97
C THR A 128 8.67 3.86 -9.45
N ILE A 129 8.14 3.56 -8.26
CA ILE A 129 8.10 2.18 -7.74
C ILE A 129 7.46 1.24 -8.78
N HIS A 130 6.35 1.66 -9.40
CA HIS A 130 5.66 0.86 -10.40
C HIS A 130 6.45 0.74 -11.71
N GLY A 131 7.06 1.83 -12.19
CA GLY A 131 7.93 1.80 -13.37
C GLY A 131 9.12 0.84 -13.22
N PHE A 132 9.73 0.80 -12.02
CA PHE A 132 10.79 -0.17 -11.72
C PHE A 132 10.27 -1.61 -11.74
N CYS A 133 9.17 -1.90 -11.04
CA CYS A 133 8.57 -3.23 -11.02
C CYS A 133 8.20 -3.71 -12.44
N GLN A 134 7.58 -2.85 -13.25
CA GLN A 134 7.24 -3.17 -14.63
C GLN A 134 8.49 -3.49 -15.47
N ARG A 135 9.55 -2.68 -15.35
CA ARG A 135 10.82 -2.94 -16.05
C ARG A 135 11.42 -4.29 -15.65
N MET A 136 11.40 -4.64 -14.36
CA MET A 136 11.92 -5.93 -13.88
C MET A 136 11.10 -7.12 -14.40
N LEU A 137 9.76 -6.98 -14.45
CA LEU A 137 8.88 -8.01 -15.01
C LEU A 137 9.13 -8.22 -16.52
N SER A 138 9.33 -7.14 -17.27
CA SER A 138 9.62 -7.23 -18.71
C SER A 138 11.02 -7.81 -19.01
N LEU A 139 12.04 -7.46 -18.22
CA LEU A 139 13.40 -7.98 -18.43
C LEU A 139 13.52 -9.47 -18.10
N ASN A 140 12.77 -9.94 -17.10
CA ASN A 140 12.73 -11.35 -16.68
C ASN A 140 11.40 -12.01 -17.09
N ALA A 141 10.95 -11.74 -18.32
CA ALA A 141 9.65 -12.20 -18.82
C ALA A 141 9.55 -13.75 -18.81
N PHE A 142 10.65 -14.45 -19.07
CA PHE A 142 10.70 -15.91 -19.05
C PHE A 142 10.51 -16.48 -17.65
N GLU A 143 11.19 -15.91 -16.65
CA GLU A 143 11.09 -16.32 -15.26
C GLU A 143 9.74 -15.92 -14.63
N SER A 144 9.20 -14.78 -15.03
CA SER A 144 7.93 -14.25 -14.51
C SER A 144 6.69 -14.85 -15.18
N GLY A 145 6.83 -15.52 -16.33
CA GLY A 145 5.71 -16.03 -17.13
C GLY A 145 4.81 -14.93 -17.70
N MET A 146 5.29 -13.68 -17.67
CA MET A 146 4.56 -12.50 -18.12
C MET A 146 4.52 -12.44 -19.64
N LEU A 147 3.43 -11.90 -20.18
CA LEU A 147 3.33 -11.64 -21.61
C LEU A 147 4.33 -10.53 -21.99
N PHE A 148 4.97 -10.66 -23.15
CA PHE A 148 5.87 -9.61 -23.67
C PHE A 148 5.16 -8.28 -23.89
N GLU A 149 3.88 -8.33 -24.29
CA GLU A 149 3.03 -7.17 -24.47
C GLU A 149 1.98 -7.12 -23.36
N GLN A 150 2.10 -6.12 -22.49
CA GLN A 150 1.12 -5.86 -21.44
C GLN A 150 0.56 -4.46 -21.59
N GLN A 151 -0.75 -4.35 -21.41
CA GLN A 151 -1.43 -3.07 -21.35
C GLN A 151 -1.68 -2.72 -19.87
N LEU A 152 -1.18 -1.57 -19.44
CA LEU A 152 -1.49 -1.03 -18.12
C LEU A 152 -2.96 -0.60 -18.08
N ILE A 153 -3.69 -1.10 -17.10
CA ILE A 153 -5.07 -0.68 -16.82
C ILE A 153 -5.01 0.31 -15.66
N GLU A 154 -5.17 1.60 -15.95
CA GLU A 154 -5.08 2.67 -14.93
C GLU A 154 -6.32 2.72 -14.03
N ASP A 155 -7.49 2.39 -14.57
CA ASP A 155 -8.76 2.36 -13.84
C ASP A 155 -9.45 1.00 -13.95
N GLU A 156 -9.37 0.23 -12.87
CA GLU A 156 -10.02 -1.07 -12.73
C GLU A 156 -11.50 -0.97 -12.31
N SER A 157 -12.03 0.23 -12.02
CA SER A 157 -13.37 0.42 -11.45
C SER A 157 -14.46 -0.26 -12.27
N ARG A 158 -14.36 -0.15 -13.60
CA ARG A 158 -15.28 -0.78 -14.55
C ARG A 158 -15.20 -2.32 -14.49
N LEU A 159 -13.99 -2.88 -14.42
CA LEU A 159 -13.77 -4.32 -14.34
C LEU A 159 -14.31 -4.88 -13.03
N ARG A 160 -14.02 -4.21 -11.91
CA ARG A 160 -14.56 -4.57 -10.58
C ARG A 160 -16.08 -4.54 -10.56
N TYR A 161 -16.68 -3.49 -11.12
CA TYR A 161 -18.13 -3.40 -11.22
C TYR A 161 -18.72 -4.50 -12.10
N GLN A 162 -18.10 -4.81 -13.23
CA GLN A 162 -18.55 -5.89 -14.11
C GLN A 162 -18.49 -7.24 -13.40
N ALA A 163 -17.37 -7.57 -12.72
CA ALA A 163 -17.23 -8.79 -11.94
C ALA A 163 -18.28 -8.90 -10.82
N CYS A 164 -18.53 -7.80 -10.10
CA CYS A 164 -19.55 -7.77 -9.06
C CYS A 164 -20.98 -7.91 -9.63
N ALA A 165 -21.26 -7.32 -10.79
CA ALA A 165 -22.54 -7.48 -11.47
C ALA A 165 -22.75 -8.91 -11.97
N ASP A 166 -21.71 -9.56 -12.48
CA ASP A 166 -21.75 -10.95 -12.91
C ASP A 166 -21.96 -11.90 -11.72
N PHE A 167 -21.28 -11.66 -10.60
CA PHE A 167 -21.56 -12.35 -9.34
C PHE A 167 -23.02 -12.20 -8.94
N TRP A 168 -23.55 -10.98 -8.94
CA TRP A 168 -24.94 -10.71 -8.57
C TRP A 168 -25.95 -11.42 -9.49
N ARG A 169 -25.71 -11.44 -10.81
CA ARG A 169 -26.56 -12.16 -11.75
C ARG A 169 -26.55 -13.67 -11.52
N ARG A 170 -25.39 -14.25 -11.21
CA ARG A 170 -25.24 -15.70 -11.01
C ARG A 170 -25.77 -16.17 -9.65
N HIS A 171 -25.58 -15.37 -8.60
CA HIS A 171 -25.84 -15.80 -7.22
C HIS A 171 -27.05 -15.16 -6.57
N CYS A 172 -27.53 -13.99 -7.04
CA CYS A 172 -28.67 -13.30 -6.43
C CYS A 172 -29.96 -13.42 -7.25
N TYR A 173 -29.90 -13.39 -8.59
CA TYR A 173 -31.10 -13.51 -9.44
C TYR A 173 -31.84 -14.86 -9.33
N PRO A 174 -31.17 -16.02 -9.19
CA PRO A 174 -31.90 -17.28 -9.07
C PRO A 174 -32.49 -17.52 -7.67
N LEU A 175 -32.28 -16.61 -6.71
CA LEU A 175 -32.72 -16.82 -5.34
C LEU A 175 -34.24 -16.72 -5.20
N PRO A 176 -34.85 -17.58 -4.37
CA PRO A 176 -36.22 -17.42 -3.90
C PRO A 176 -36.50 -16.03 -3.29
N ARG A 177 -37.75 -15.57 -3.37
CA ARG A 177 -38.15 -14.20 -2.99
C ARG A 177 -37.85 -13.86 -1.53
N ASP A 178 -38.04 -14.79 -0.62
CA ASP A 178 -37.75 -14.66 0.82
C ASP A 178 -36.26 -14.43 1.07
N ILE A 179 -35.39 -15.22 0.45
CA ILE A 179 -33.93 -15.05 0.54
C ILE A 179 -33.49 -13.76 -0.15
N ALA A 180 -34.03 -13.48 -1.33
CA ALA A 180 -33.73 -12.26 -2.09
C ALA A 180 -34.13 -11.00 -1.30
N ALA A 181 -35.22 -11.04 -0.54
CA ALA A 181 -35.65 -9.93 0.33
C ALA A 181 -34.60 -9.64 1.41
N VAL A 182 -34.09 -10.67 2.09
CA VAL A 182 -33.03 -10.52 3.10
C VAL A 182 -31.76 -9.90 2.51
N ILE A 183 -31.34 -10.36 1.33
CA ILE A 183 -30.18 -9.79 0.64
C ILE A 183 -30.44 -8.34 0.23
N HIS A 184 -31.65 -8.04 -0.25
CA HIS A 184 -32.04 -6.69 -0.68
C HIS A 184 -32.15 -5.69 0.49
N GLU A 185 -32.36 -6.15 1.72
CA GLU A 185 -32.27 -5.31 2.91
C GLU A 185 -30.83 -4.85 3.17
N ALA A 186 -29.85 -5.73 2.95
CA ALA A 186 -28.43 -5.42 3.12
C ALA A 186 -27.84 -4.64 1.93
N TRP A 187 -28.14 -5.04 0.70
CA TRP A 187 -27.59 -4.45 -0.52
C TRP A 187 -28.68 -4.29 -1.59
N LYS A 188 -28.91 -3.07 -2.08
CA LYS A 188 -29.97 -2.84 -3.09
C LYS A 188 -29.60 -3.34 -4.48
N GLY A 189 -28.32 -3.62 -4.72
CA GLY A 189 -27.82 -4.16 -5.97
C GLY A 189 -26.29 -4.30 -5.99
N PRO A 190 -25.70 -4.63 -7.15
CA PRO A 190 -24.28 -4.91 -7.27
C PRO A 190 -23.38 -3.71 -6.92
N ARG A 191 -23.84 -2.47 -7.15
CA ARG A 191 -23.07 -1.27 -6.76
C ARG A 191 -22.90 -1.16 -5.24
N ASP A 192 -23.97 -1.44 -4.49
CA ASP A 192 -23.95 -1.37 -3.03
C ASP A 192 -23.11 -2.51 -2.44
N LEU A 193 -23.23 -3.70 -3.03
CA LEU A 193 -22.37 -4.84 -2.67
C LEU A 193 -20.90 -4.48 -2.88
N LEU A 194 -20.53 -4.03 -4.09
CA LEU A 194 -19.16 -3.63 -4.40
C LEU A 194 -18.65 -2.59 -3.41
N LYS A 195 -19.43 -1.54 -3.13
CA LYS A 195 -19.06 -0.50 -2.17
C LYS A 195 -18.76 -1.05 -0.77
N SER A 196 -19.46 -2.10 -0.34
CA SER A 196 -19.25 -2.72 0.97
C SER A 196 -17.99 -3.60 1.03
N ILE A 197 -17.60 -4.19 -0.10
CA ILE A 197 -16.46 -5.12 -0.17
C ILE A 197 -15.18 -4.48 -0.74
N ASP A 198 -15.25 -3.34 -1.42
CA ASP A 198 -14.14 -2.78 -2.22
C ASP A 198 -12.84 -2.58 -1.43
N ARG A 199 -12.94 -2.17 -0.16
CA ARG A 199 -11.77 -2.01 0.73
C ARG A 199 -11.07 -3.34 1.06
N TRP A 200 -11.80 -4.44 0.98
CA TRP A 200 -11.32 -5.79 1.28
C TRP A 200 -10.85 -6.53 0.01
N LEU A 201 -11.12 -5.97 -1.17
CA LEU A 201 -10.60 -6.47 -2.44
C LEU A 201 -9.15 -6.01 -2.70
N GLN A 202 -8.64 -5.10 -1.86
CA GLN A 202 -7.26 -4.64 -1.91
C GLN A 202 -6.46 -5.35 -0.81
N GLY A 203 -5.46 -6.15 -1.20
CA GLY A 203 -4.54 -6.81 -0.27
C GLY A 203 -5.00 -8.19 0.20
N GLU A 204 -4.72 -8.51 1.46
CA GLU A 204 -5.02 -9.82 2.04
C GLU A 204 -6.52 -10.00 2.31
N ALA A 205 -7.04 -11.16 1.92
CA ALA A 205 -8.44 -11.50 2.15
C ALA A 205 -8.75 -11.56 3.66
N PRO A 206 -9.88 -10.96 4.12
CA PRO A 206 -10.22 -10.96 5.53
C PRO A 206 -10.49 -12.38 6.02
N GLN A 207 -10.01 -12.69 7.22
CA GLN A 207 -10.32 -13.95 7.90
C GLN A 207 -11.64 -13.83 8.66
N LEU A 208 -12.60 -14.69 8.31
CA LEU A 208 -13.87 -14.79 9.02
C LEU A 208 -13.65 -15.52 10.36
N LYS A 209 -14.03 -14.90 11.48
CA LYS A 209 -13.93 -15.53 12.82
C LYS A 209 -14.84 -16.75 12.98
N SER A 210 -15.94 -16.79 12.25
CA SER A 210 -16.92 -17.88 12.30
C SER A 210 -17.45 -18.11 10.89
N PRO A 211 -16.66 -18.74 10.02
CA PRO A 211 -17.07 -18.99 8.65
C PRO A 211 -18.24 -19.99 8.62
N PRO A 212 -19.18 -19.84 7.68
CA PRO A 212 -20.12 -20.91 7.39
C PRO A 212 -19.38 -22.17 6.90
N PRO A 213 -19.99 -23.36 6.98
CA PRO A 213 -19.47 -24.56 6.32
C PRO A 213 -19.24 -24.29 4.82
N ALA A 214 -18.20 -24.89 4.24
CA ALA A 214 -17.77 -24.60 2.87
C ALA A 214 -18.85 -24.89 1.81
N ASP A 215 -19.66 -25.93 2.04
CA ASP A 215 -20.68 -26.39 1.11
C ASP A 215 -22.09 -25.87 1.47
N GLU A 216 -22.22 -25.02 2.49
CA GLU A 216 -23.52 -24.48 2.91
C GLU A 216 -24.02 -23.42 1.92
N THR A 217 -25.18 -23.69 1.32
CA THR A 217 -25.86 -22.75 0.43
C THR A 217 -26.64 -21.69 1.21
N LEU A 218 -26.90 -20.54 0.57
CA LEU A 218 -27.78 -19.51 1.14
C LEU A 218 -29.18 -20.04 1.48
N ALA A 219 -29.68 -21.01 0.70
CA ALA A 219 -30.97 -21.64 0.93
C ALA A 219 -30.97 -22.51 2.19
N GLU A 220 -29.95 -23.34 2.37
CA GLU A 220 -29.81 -24.16 3.58
C GLU A 220 -29.63 -23.30 4.82
N ARG A 221 -28.77 -22.27 4.74
CA ARG A 221 -28.55 -21.35 5.85
C ARG A 221 -29.82 -20.60 6.22
N HIS A 222 -30.57 -20.12 5.22
CA HIS A 222 -31.86 -19.47 5.44
C HIS A 222 -32.84 -20.43 6.12
N GLN A 223 -32.96 -21.66 5.62
CA GLN A 223 -33.84 -22.68 6.19
C GLN A 223 -33.50 -22.98 7.66
N GLN A 224 -32.22 -23.18 7.99
CA GLN A 224 -31.78 -23.41 9.38
C GLN A 224 -32.10 -22.23 10.30
N ILE A 225 -31.96 -20.98 9.81
CA ILE A 225 -32.30 -19.79 10.57
C ILE A 225 -33.81 -19.74 10.82
N ILE A 226 -34.64 -20.00 9.80
CA ILE A 226 -36.09 -20.03 9.91
C ILE A 226 -36.55 -21.13 10.87
N GLU A 227 -35.96 -22.32 10.82
CA GLU A 227 -36.24 -23.41 11.76
C GLU A 227 -35.93 -23.02 13.21
N ARG A 228 -34.78 -22.38 13.46
CA ARG A 228 -34.42 -21.87 14.80
C ARG A 228 -35.38 -20.79 15.29
N ILE A 229 -35.78 -19.87 14.41
CA ILE A 229 -36.76 -18.83 14.73
C ILE A 229 -38.12 -19.46 15.07
N ASN A 230 -38.57 -20.44 14.28
CA ASN A 230 -39.86 -21.10 14.51
C ASN A 230 -39.86 -21.95 15.79
N ALA A 231 -38.76 -22.65 16.08
CA ALA A 231 -38.60 -23.37 17.34
C ALA A 231 -38.67 -22.40 18.54
N LEU A 232 -38.01 -21.24 18.46
CA LEU A 232 -38.09 -20.20 19.49
C LEU A 232 -39.51 -19.67 19.64
N LYS A 233 -40.22 -19.38 18.54
CA LYS A 233 -41.62 -18.93 18.56
C LYS A 233 -42.54 -19.97 19.21
N GLN A 234 -42.36 -21.25 18.92
CA GLN A 234 -43.14 -22.32 19.55
C GLN A 234 -42.88 -22.40 21.05
N GLN A 235 -41.62 -22.33 21.48
CA GLN A 235 -41.27 -22.30 22.90
C GLN A 235 -41.84 -21.07 23.62
N TRP A 236 -41.79 -19.90 22.97
CA TRP A 236 -42.40 -18.68 23.49
C TRP A 236 -43.90 -18.86 23.68
N LEU A 237 -44.64 -19.28 22.64
CA LEU A 237 -46.09 -19.47 22.72
C LEU A 237 -46.49 -20.51 23.78
N ALA A 238 -45.69 -21.56 23.97
CA ALA A 238 -45.96 -22.57 24.99
C ALA A 238 -45.74 -22.04 26.42
N GLN A 239 -44.76 -21.17 26.62
CA GLN A 239 -44.31 -20.75 27.95
C GLN A 239 -44.73 -19.33 28.34
N VAL A 240 -45.28 -18.53 27.42
CA VAL A 240 -45.62 -17.11 27.65
C VAL A 240 -46.53 -16.91 28.87
N GLY A 241 -47.43 -17.86 29.13
CA GLY A 241 -48.32 -17.84 30.30
C GLY A 241 -47.59 -18.03 31.63
N GLU A 242 -46.45 -18.72 31.65
CA GLU A 242 -45.63 -18.89 32.85
C GLU A 242 -44.69 -17.70 33.08
N VAL A 243 -44.33 -16.98 32.02
CA VAL A 243 -43.40 -15.84 32.07
C VAL A 243 -43.92 -14.72 32.98
N GLU A 244 -45.23 -14.45 32.97
CA GLU A 244 -45.82 -13.41 33.83
C GLU A 244 -45.64 -13.75 35.31
N ALA A 245 -45.92 -15.00 35.70
CA ALA A 245 -45.73 -15.48 37.07
C ALA A 245 -44.24 -15.48 37.48
N VAL A 246 -43.33 -15.85 36.57
CA VAL A 246 -41.88 -15.80 36.84
C VAL A 246 -41.41 -14.36 37.02
N LEU A 247 -41.88 -13.41 36.21
CA LEU A 247 -41.53 -12.00 36.32
C LEU A 247 -42.06 -11.38 37.62
N GLU A 248 -43.30 -11.67 38.03
CA GLU A 248 -43.87 -11.15 39.28
C GLU A 248 -43.15 -11.66 40.54
N ASN A 249 -42.71 -12.92 40.51
CA ASN A 249 -41.99 -13.58 41.60
C ASN A 249 -40.47 -13.38 41.56
N SER A 250 -39.94 -12.67 40.57
CA SER A 250 -38.52 -12.36 40.46
C SER A 250 -38.10 -11.16 41.31
N ALA A 251 -36.82 -11.07 41.65
CA ALA A 251 -36.22 -9.90 42.30
C ALA A 251 -35.91 -8.74 41.32
N LEU A 252 -36.53 -8.72 40.14
CA LEU A 252 -36.26 -7.72 39.10
C LEU A 252 -36.85 -6.35 39.47
N ASP A 253 -36.21 -5.28 38.98
CA ASP A 253 -36.62 -3.90 39.24
C ASP A 253 -38.00 -3.61 38.63
N ARG A 254 -39.02 -3.53 39.51
CA ARG A 254 -40.42 -3.29 39.16
C ARG A 254 -40.68 -1.91 38.54
N ARG A 255 -39.73 -0.96 38.60
CA ARG A 255 -39.85 0.32 37.88
C ARG A 255 -39.68 0.13 36.38
N LYS A 256 -38.78 -0.77 35.95
CA LYS A 256 -38.52 -1.10 34.54
C LYS A 256 -39.46 -2.21 34.04
N PHE A 257 -39.69 -3.23 34.85
CA PHE A 257 -40.55 -4.38 34.56
C PHE A 257 -41.95 -4.19 35.17
N ASN A 258 -42.57 -3.02 35.00
CA ASN A 258 -43.94 -2.80 35.49
C ASN A 258 -44.97 -3.57 34.64
N ARG A 259 -46.15 -3.85 35.20
CA ARG A 259 -47.23 -4.60 34.50
C ARG A 259 -47.61 -4.01 33.14
N GLY A 260 -47.56 -2.68 32.98
CA GLY A 260 -47.89 -2.02 31.72
C GLY A 260 -46.85 -2.27 30.61
N ASN A 261 -45.57 -2.40 30.96
CA ASN A 261 -44.52 -2.79 30.02
C ASN A 261 -44.56 -4.29 29.74
N GLN A 262 -44.81 -5.12 30.76
CA GLN A 262 -44.93 -6.57 30.62
C GLN A 262 -46.03 -6.95 29.61
N GLY A 263 -47.24 -6.37 29.73
CA GLY A 263 -48.32 -6.61 28.78
C GLY A 263 -47.93 -6.26 27.34
N LYS A 264 -47.26 -5.11 27.13
CA LYS A 264 -46.76 -4.69 25.81
C LYS A 264 -45.67 -5.59 25.23
N TRP A 265 -44.93 -6.31 26.07
CA TRP A 265 -43.89 -7.24 25.63
C TRP A 265 -44.46 -8.63 25.33
N LEU A 266 -45.46 -9.07 26.09
CA LEU A 266 -46.09 -10.39 25.93
C LEU A 266 -47.08 -10.42 24.75
N GLU A 267 -47.66 -9.27 24.36
CA GLU A 267 -48.55 -9.15 23.20
C GLU A 267 -47.82 -9.11 21.83
N LYS A 268 -46.49 -9.03 21.80
CA LYS A 268 -45.68 -8.97 20.56
C LYS A 268 -45.03 -10.30 20.22
#